data_AF-A0A423PER1-F1
#
_entry.id   AF-A0A423PER1-F1
#
_cell.length_a   1.000
_cell.length_b   1.000
_cell.length_c   1.000
_cell.angle_alpha   90.00
_cell.angle_beta   90.00
_cell.angle_gamma   90.00
#
_symmetry.space_group_name_H-M   'P 1'
#
loop_
_entity.id
_entity.type
_entity.pdbx_description
1 polymer ?
#
loop_
_entity_poly.entity_id
_entity_poly.type
_entity_poly.pdbx_seq_one_letter_code
_entity_poly.pdbx_strand_id
1 'polypeptide(L)'
;MPALFRFQGIVYRAHDPKWAFDPASGHGAALYGGRFNKPGTPMLYTATSIMGAITEAAQGMVMRLQPLTIVSYQVNHAAVLDRACSVKSVAFLRERAANRNR
;
A
#
# COMPACT_ATOMS: atom_id res chain seq x y z
N MET A 1 21.01 -4.56 11.30
CA MET A 1 20.26 -4.70 10.03
C MET A 1 18.79 -4.90 10.38
N PRO A 2 17.84 -4.24 9.68
CA PRO A 2 16.43 -4.45 9.97
C PRO A 2 16.03 -5.88 9.57
N ALA A 3 15.19 -6.51 10.38
CA ALA A 3 14.77 -7.89 10.16
C ALA A 3 13.80 -7.97 8.95
N LEU A 4 14.02 -8.96 8.10
CA LEU A 4 13.09 -9.33 7.03
C LEU A 4 12.28 -10.54 7.47
N PHE A 5 10.99 -10.55 7.17
CA PHE A 5 10.10 -11.67 7.47
C PHE A 5 9.17 -11.99 6.29
N ARG A 6 8.69 -13.23 6.22
CA ARG A 6 7.66 -13.63 5.24
C ARG A 6 6.31 -13.12 5.72
N PHE A 7 5.55 -12.47 4.84
CA PHE A 7 4.18 -12.05 5.10
C PHE A 7 3.21 -12.83 4.23
N GLN A 8 2.22 -13.47 4.86
CA GLN A 8 1.10 -14.10 4.18
C GLN A 8 -0.18 -13.71 4.89
N GLY A 9 -1.13 -13.12 4.16
CA GLY A 9 -2.39 -12.68 4.74
C GLY A 9 -3.14 -11.69 3.87
N ILE A 10 -4.28 -11.22 4.40
CA ILE A 10 -5.08 -10.18 3.76
C ILE A 10 -4.58 -8.82 4.21
N VAL A 11 -4.46 -7.90 3.26
CA VAL A 11 -4.23 -6.48 3.52
C VAL A 11 -5.30 -5.65 2.84
N TYR A 12 -5.48 -4.43 3.33
CA TYR A 12 -6.48 -3.48 2.86
C TYR A 12 -5.79 -2.23 2.36
N ARG A 13 -6.28 -1.67 1.26
CA ARG A 13 -5.86 -0.40 0.72
C ARG A 13 -7.05 0.54 0.65
N ALA A 14 -6.87 1.75 1.14
CA ALA A 14 -7.76 2.86 0.89
C ALA A 14 -7.10 3.77 -0.14
N HIS A 15 -7.79 4.07 -1.25
CA HIS A 15 -7.27 4.97 -2.27
C HIS A 15 -8.37 5.85 -2.88
N ASP A 16 -7.95 6.92 -3.55
CA ASP A 16 -8.82 7.81 -4.31
C ASP A 16 -9.61 7.00 -5.38
N PRO A 17 -10.95 7.15 -5.46
CA PRO A 17 -11.79 6.44 -6.43
C PRO A 17 -11.37 6.59 -7.88
N LYS A 18 -10.66 7.67 -8.24
CA LYS A 18 -10.14 7.83 -9.61
C LYS A 18 -9.21 6.71 -10.04
N TRP A 19 -8.60 5.98 -9.10
CA TRP A 19 -7.71 4.85 -9.38
C TRP A 19 -8.41 3.49 -9.32
N ALA A 20 -9.73 3.43 -9.16
CA ALA A 20 -10.48 2.17 -9.05
C ALA A 20 -10.37 1.27 -10.30
N PHE A 21 -10.06 1.84 -11.47
CA PHE A 21 -9.84 1.08 -12.70
C PHE A 21 -8.53 0.28 -12.72
N ASP A 22 -7.53 0.66 -11.93
CA ASP A 22 -6.26 -0.05 -11.78
C ASP A 22 -5.76 0.05 -10.32
N PRO A 23 -6.44 -0.66 -9.40
CA PRO A 23 -6.25 -0.49 -7.96
C PRO A 23 -4.90 -1.07 -7.48
N ALA A 24 -4.22 -1.87 -8.29
CA ALA A 24 -2.88 -2.42 -8.02
C ALA A 24 -1.75 -1.62 -8.69
N SER A 25 -2.05 -0.50 -9.36
CA SER A 25 -1.06 0.23 -10.16
C SER A 25 0.12 0.83 -9.39
N GLY A 26 -0.16 1.38 -8.20
CA GLY A 26 0.76 2.23 -7.46
C GLY A 26 1.01 3.61 -8.09
N HIS A 27 0.28 4.01 -9.14
CA HIS A 27 0.53 5.27 -9.87
C HIS A 27 0.40 6.51 -9.00
N GLY A 28 -0.62 6.59 -8.14
CA GLY A 28 -0.76 7.71 -7.21
C GLY A 28 0.47 7.89 -6.30
N ALA A 29 1.05 6.80 -5.81
CA ALA A 29 2.28 6.84 -5.02
C ALA A 29 3.49 7.23 -5.87
N ALA A 30 3.55 6.81 -7.14
CA ALA A 30 4.62 7.22 -8.04
C ALA A 30 4.58 8.73 -8.35
N LEU A 31 3.41 9.34 -8.47
CA LEU A 31 3.29 10.77 -8.78
C LEU A 31 3.85 11.66 -7.66
N TYR A 32 3.52 11.34 -6.41
CA TYR A 32 3.82 12.23 -5.27
C TYR A 32 4.95 11.71 -4.37
N GLY A 33 5.33 10.44 -4.49
CA GLY A 33 6.15 9.78 -3.49
C GLY A 33 5.41 9.55 -2.17
N GLY A 34 6.13 9.06 -1.17
CA GLY A 34 5.60 8.85 0.16
C GLY A 34 6.70 8.37 1.11
N ARG A 35 6.32 7.93 2.31
CA ARG A 35 7.27 7.52 3.34
C ARG A 35 8.21 6.39 2.89
N PHE A 36 7.74 5.50 2.02
CA PHE A 36 8.47 4.31 1.59
C PHE A 36 8.87 4.34 0.11
N ASN A 37 8.58 5.41 -0.63
CA ASN A 37 8.92 5.50 -2.06
C ASN A 37 9.25 6.94 -2.48
N LYS A 38 10.22 7.08 -3.38
CA LYS A 38 10.48 8.36 -4.05
C LYS A 38 9.46 8.56 -5.19
N PRO A 39 9.20 9.82 -5.62
CA PRO A 39 8.49 10.07 -6.87
C PRO A 39 9.11 9.28 -8.04
N GLY A 40 8.28 8.82 -8.96
CA GLY A 40 8.61 7.90 -10.05
C GLY A 40 8.60 6.42 -9.66
N THR A 41 8.52 6.06 -8.38
CA THR A 41 8.52 4.67 -7.93
C THR A 41 7.11 4.24 -7.49
N PRO A 42 6.41 3.35 -8.22
CA PRO A 42 5.07 2.91 -7.85
C PRO A 42 5.10 2.02 -6.60
N MET A 43 4.20 2.31 -5.65
CA MET A 43 4.10 1.62 -4.37
C MET A 43 2.64 1.38 -3.97
N LEU A 44 2.36 0.24 -3.38
CA LEU A 44 1.07 -0.09 -2.77
C LEU A 44 1.17 0.10 -1.26
N TYR A 45 0.58 1.18 -0.77
CA TYR A 45 0.38 1.40 0.66
C TYR A 45 -0.86 0.63 1.11
N THR A 46 -0.69 -0.28 2.06
CA THR A 46 -1.74 -1.15 2.59
C THR A 46 -1.68 -1.18 4.11
N ALA A 47 -2.71 -1.75 4.75
CA ALA A 47 -2.75 -1.98 6.19
C ALA A 47 -3.35 -3.35 6.48
N THR A 48 -3.04 -3.93 7.64
CA THR A 48 -3.61 -5.24 8.05
C THR A 48 -5.03 -5.13 8.61
N SER A 49 -5.62 -3.92 8.63
CA SER A 49 -7.02 -3.69 9.00
C SER A 49 -7.63 -2.58 8.14
N ILE A 50 -8.95 -2.64 7.94
CA ILE A 50 -9.69 -1.62 7.19
C ILE A 50 -9.54 -0.24 7.85
N MET A 51 -9.73 -0.17 9.18
CA MET A 51 -9.58 1.09 9.91
C MET A 51 -8.17 1.65 9.79
N GLY A 52 -7.13 0.80 9.83
CA GLY A 52 -5.76 1.24 9.61
C GLY A 52 -5.57 1.85 8.22
N ALA A 53 -6.15 1.23 7.18
CA ALA A 53 -6.10 1.76 5.82
C ALA A 53 -6.80 3.13 5.70
N ILE A 54 -7.95 3.29 6.34
CA ILE A 54 -8.70 4.55 6.37
C ILE A 54 -7.91 5.64 7.11
N THR A 55 -7.36 5.33 8.28
CA THR A 55 -6.56 6.28 9.08
C THR A 55 -5.32 6.75 8.32
N GLU A 56 -4.65 5.85 7.61
CA GLU A 56 -3.50 6.18 6.75
C GLU A 56 -3.91 7.05 5.56
N ALA A 57 -5.00 6.72 4.87
CA ALA A 57 -5.50 7.55 3.77
C ALA A 57 -5.97 8.93 4.23
N ALA A 58 -6.51 9.02 5.45
CA ALA A 58 -6.85 10.29 6.08
C ALA A 58 -5.63 11.10 6.53
N GLN A 59 -4.42 10.54 6.47
CA GLN A 59 -3.19 11.12 7.01
C GLN A 59 -3.34 11.56 8.49
N GLY A 60 -4.12 10.82 9.27
CA GLY A 60 -4.44 11.18 10.66
C GLY A 60 -5.41 12.36 10.82
N MET A 61 -5.94 12.93 9.73
CA MET A 61 -6.87 14.06 9.72
C MET A 61 -8.28 13.60 9.30
N VAL A 62 -9.03 13.02 10.25
CA VAL A 62 -10.38 12.48 10.00
C VAL A 62 -11.35 13.51 9.39
N MET A 63 -11.22 14.79 9.75
CA MET A 63 -12.04 15.88 9.22
C MET A 63 -11.80 16.19 7.73
N ARG A 64 -10.81 15.57 7.10
CA ARG A 64 -10.46 15.75 5.67
C ARG A 64 -10.74 14.50 4.83
N LEU A 65 -11.51 13.54 5.35
CA LEU A 65 -11.79 12.31 4.63
C LEU A 65 -12.55 12.61 3.33
N GLN A 66 -11.83 12.56 2.22
CA GLN A 66 -12.41 12.57 0.88
C GLN A 66 -13.07 11.21 0.61
N PRO A 67 -13.93 11.08 -0.42
CA PRO A 67 -14.37 9.78 -0.89
C PRO A 67 -13.19 8.84 -1.12
N LEU A 68 -13.27 7.61 -0.60
CA LEU A 68 -12.22 6.59 -0.66
C LEU A 68 -12.82 5.27 -1.11
N THR A 69 -12.05 4.54 -1.94
CA THR A 69 -12.33 3.16 -2.30
C THR A 69 -11.48 2.23 -1.43
N ILE A 70 -12.12 1.24 -0.81
CA ILE A 70 -11.44 0.19 -0.03
C ILE A 70 -11.33 -1.07 -0.88
N VAL A 71 -10.11 -1.62 -0.97
CA VAL A 71 -9.82 -2.87 -1.69
C VAL A 71 -9.04 -3.80 -0.78
N SER A 72 -9.39 -5.09 -0.77
CA SER A 72 -8.63 -6.13 -0.10
C SER A 72 -7.72 -6.87 -1.10
N TYR A 73 -6.54 -7.25 -0.63
CA TYR A 73 -5.58 -8.06 -1.38
C TYR A 73 -5.15 -9.26 -0.55
N GLN A 74 -5.09 -10.42 -1.18
CA GLN A 74 -4.34 -11.54 -0.64
C GLN A 74 -2.87 -11.36 -1.02
N VAL A 75 -2.00 -11.32 -0.02
CA VAL A 75 -0.57 -11.14 -0.22
C VAL A 75 0.17 -12.37 0.28
N ASN A 76 1.15 -12.79 -0.49
CA ASN A 76 2.15 -13.78 -0.14
C ASN A 76 3.52 -13.25 -0.58
N HIS A 77 4.24 -12.61 0.33
CA HIS A 77 5.52 -11.97 0.03
C HIS A 77 6.63 -12.59 0.87
N ALA A 78 7.75 -12.96 0.22
CA ALA A 78 8.82 -13.72 0.87
C ALA A 78 9.64 -12.88 1.87
N ALA A 79 9.76 -11.58 1.63
CA ALA A 79 10.56 -10.68 2.47
C ALA A 79 9.89 -9.32 2.60
N VAL A 80 9.42 -9.00 3.80
CA VAL A 80 8.88 -7.70 4.20
C VAL A 80 9.79 -7.12 5.27
N LEU A 81 10.07 -5.84 5.14
CA LEU A 81 10.87 -5.10 6.10
C LEU A 81 10.02 -4.73 7.31
N ASP A 82 10.36 -5.23 8.50
CA ASP A 82 9.76 -4.73 9.73
C ASP A 82 10.39 -3.39 10.12
N ARG A 83 9.57 -2.35 10.22
CA ARG A 83 9.95 -1.07 10.81
C ARG A 83 8.97 -0.80 11.93
N ALA A 84 9.48 -0.77 13.17
CA ALA A 84 8.72 -0.40 14.36
C ALA A 84 8.03 0.96 14.15
N CYS A 85 6.79 0.92 13.68
CA CYS A 85 5.95 2.08 13.48
C CYS A 85 4.64 1.81 14.18
N SER A 86 4.15 2.81 14.93
CA SER A 86 2.88 2.72 15.66
C SER A 86 1.67 2.47 14.74
N VAL A 87 1.81 2.69 13.43
CA VAL A 87 0.74 2.43 12.46
C VAL A 87 1.03 1.12 11.75
N LYS A 88 0.06 0.20 11.73
CA LYS A 88 0.15 -1.12 11.06
C LYS A 88 0.04 -0.98 9.53
N SER A 89 0.77 -0.04 8.94
CA SER A 89 0.88 0.14 7.51
C SER A 89 1.98 -0.76 6.96
N VAL A 90 1.65 -1.48 5.89
CA VAL A 90 2.58 -2.32 5.13
C VAL A 90 2.61 -1.77 3.72
N ALA A 91 3.81 -1.50 3.20
CA ALA A 91 3.97 -1.01 1.85
C ALA A 91 4.68 -2.08 1.01
N PHE A 92 4.12 -2.37 -0.17
CA PHE A 92 4.69 -3.29 -1.13
C PHE A 92 5.14 -2.54 -2.38
N LEU A 93 6.37 -2.77 -2.80
CA LEU A 93 6.81 -2.33 -4.12
C LEU A 93 6.02 -3.11 -5.15
N ARG A 94 5.44 -2.43 -6.13
CA ARG A 94 4.84 -3.13 -7.26
C ARG A 94 5.99 -3.78 -8.03
N GLU A 95 6.03 -5.11 -8.02
CA GLU A 95 6.92 -5.84 -8.91
C GLU A 95 6.58 -5.41 -10.33
N ARG A 96 7.58 -5.03 -11.14
CA ARG A 96 7.35 -4.87 -12.58
C ARG A 96 6.73 -6.19 -13.00
N ALA A 97 5.54 -6.16 -13.58
CA ALA A 97 4.91 -7.36 -14.12
C ALA A 97 5.98 -8.07 -14.95
N ALA A 98 6.55 -9.14 -14.41
CA ALA A 98 7.44 -9.99 -15.18
C ALA A 98 6.56 -10.41 -16.34
N ASN A 99 6.96 -10.01 -17.54
CA ASN A 99 6.30 -10.36 -18.77
C ASN A 99 6.30 -11.90 -18.84
N ARG A 100 5.28 -12.53 -18.25
CA ARG A 100 5.00 -13.96 -18.34
C ARG A 100 4.34 -14.19 -19.69
N ASN A 101 5.09 -13.88 -20.74
CA ASN A 101 4.92 -14.46 -22.04
C ASN A 101 5.88 -15.64 -22.11
N ARG A 102 5.46 -16.79 -21.56
CA ARG A 102 5.71 -18.14 -22.06
C ARG A 102 4.59 -19.05 -21.56
#